data_AF-A0A7X6PU23-F1
#
_entry.id   AF-A0A7X6PU23-F1
#
_cell.length_a   1.000
_cell.length_b   1.000
_cell.length_c   1.000
_cell.angle_alpha   90.00
_cell.angle_beta   90.00
_cell.angle_gamma   90.00
#
_symmetry.space_group_name_H-M   'P 1'
#
loop_
_entity.id
_entity.type
_entity.pdbx_description
1 polymer ?
#
loop_
_entity_poly.entity_id
_entity_poly.type
_entity_poly.pdbx_seq_one_letter_code
_entity_poly.pdbx_strand_id
1 'polypeptide(L)'
;MIISIASGKGGTGKTTVATNLAASLSNMDVTLLDCDVEEPNAHLFLRPQMELKETVTTPVPQIDEDKCTLCGKCSEICQFKAIVRIADTMLTFTDLCHSCGGCVEVCPEGAITETGRELGVVEKGFKNGLKFIHGRLRIGEAMSPPLIKKVRKMAVNSGLTIIDAPPGTSCPVISAMKNTDFVILVTEPTPFGLNDL
;
A
#
# COMPACT_ATOMS: atom_id res chain seq x y z
N MET A 1 13.49 -4.75 15.57
CA MET A 1 14.24 -5.18 14.36
C MET A 1 13.24 -5.47 13.26
N ILE A 2 13.53 -5.09 12.02
CA ILE A 2 12.68 -5.29 10.86
C ILE A 2 13.45 -6.06 9.79
N ILE A 3 12.90 -7.19 9.34
CA ILE A 3 13.43 -8.03 8.27
C ILE A 3 12.41 -8.06 7.13
N SER A 4 12.81 -7.65 5.93
CA SER A 4 11.97 -7.76 4.73
C SER A 4 12.36 -8.98 3.91
N ILE A 5 11.37 -9.75 3.48
CA ILE A 5 11.50 -10.85 2.54
C ILE A 5 11.09 -10.33 1.17
N ALA A 6 12.03 -10.29 0.22
CA ALA A 6 11.84 -9.67 -1.09
C ALA A 6 12.36 -10.56 -2.23
N SER A 7 12.04 -10.22 -3.48
CA SER A 7 12.43 -11.00 -4.67
C SER A 7 12.25 -10.20 -5.95
N GLY A 8 13.04 -10.51 -6.97
CA GLY A 8 12.90 -9.92 -8.31
C GLY A 8 11.59 -10.19 -9.06
N LYS A 9 10.91 -11.31 -8.76
CA LYS A 9 9.70 -11.72 -9.47
C LYS A 9 8.69 -12.46 -8.59
N GLY A 10 7.49 -12.68 -9.13
CA GLY A 10 6.48 -13.55 -8.50
C GLY A 10 6.92 -15.01 -8.47
N GLY A 11 6.37 -15.79 -7.54
CA GLY A 11 6.53 -17.26 -7.53
C GLY A 11 7.85 -17.82 -6.99
N THR A 12 8.75 -17.02 -6.42
CA THR A 12 10.03 -17.50 -5.86
C THR A 12 9.91 -18.14 -4.47
N GLY A 13 8.75 -18.07 -3.82
CA GLY A 13 8.51 -18.63 -2.49
C GLY A 13 8.69 -17.66 -1.32
N LYS A 14 8.70 -16.33 -1.57
CA LYS A 14 8.75 -15.28 -0.52
C LYS A 14 7.80 -15.52 0.64
N THR A 15 6.50 -15.63 0.35
CA THR A 15 5.46 -15.85 1.37
C THR A 15 5.71 -17.11 2.18
N THR A 16 6.15 -18.19 1.53
CA THR A 16 6.51 -19.43 2.20
C THR A 16 7.66 -19.19 3.19
N VAL A 17 8.71 -18.49 2.78
CA VAL A 17 9.84 -18.13 3.66
C VAL A 17 9.38 -17.23 4.80
N ALA A 18 8.62 -16.18 4.51
CA ALA A 18 8.14 -15.20 5.49
C ALA A 18 7.26 -15.83 6.56
N THR A 19 6.27 -16.63 6.15
CA THR A 19 5.32 -17.29 7.07
C THR A 19 6.01 -18.35 7.92
N ASN A 20 6.91 -19.17 7.35
CA ASN A 20 7.63 -20.19 8.12
C ASN A 20 8.66 -19.58 9.08
N LEU A 21 9.35 -18.50 8.67
CA LEU A 21 10.26 -17.77 9.57
C LEU A 21 9.48 -17.18 10.75
N ALA A 22 8.33 -16.55 10.48
CA ALA A 22 7.48 -15.98 11.53
C ALA A 22 6.93 -17.06 12.48
N ALA A 23 6.45 -18.18 11.93
CA ALA A 23 5.91 -19.28 12.73
C ALA A 23 6.98 -19.97 13.58
N SER A 24 8.20 -20.16 13.04
CA SER A 24 9.33 -20.76 13.77
C SER A 24 9.82 -19.91 14.94
N LEU A 25 9.57 -18.60 14.88
CA LEU A 25 9.94 -17.63 15.91
C LEU A 25 8.76 -17.20 16.79
N SER A 26 7.64 -17.92 16.75
CA SER A 26 6.40 -17.57 17.47
C SER A 26 6.52 -17.51 19.01
N ASN A 27 7.57 -18.10 19.58
CA ASN A 27 7.90 -17.96 21.01
C ASN A 27 8.52 -16.59 21.37
N MET A 28 8.88 -15.79 20.36
CA MET A 28 9.35 -14.41 20.52
C MET A 28 8.21 -13.43 20.21
N ASP A 29 8.39 -12.15 20.56
CA ASP A 29 7.46 -11.09 20.10
C ASP A 29 7.67 -10.84 18.60
N VAL A 30 6.87 -11.51 17.76
CA VAL A 30 6.96 -11.44 16.29
C VAL A 30 5.67 -10.86 15.71
N THR A 31 5.85 -9.95 14.75
CA THR A 31 4.77 -9.45 13.88
C THR A 31 5.10 -9.77 12.43
N LEU A 32 4.22 -10.49 11.73
CA LEU A 32 4.28 -10.64 10.28
C LEU A 32 3.37 -9.60 9.62
N LEU A 33 3.95 -8.84 8.69
CA LEU A 33 3.24 -7.93 7.80
C LEU A 33 3.21 -8.53 6.40
N ASP A 34 2.02 -8.79 5.87
CA ASP A 34 1.84 -9.09 4.45
C ASP A 34 1.60 -7.76 3.71
N CYS A 35 2.67 -7.29 3.05
CA CYS A 35 2.68 -6.04 2.29
C CYS A 35 2.43 -6.27 0.79
N ASP A 36 2.21 -7.51 0.34
CA ASP A 36 1.72 -7.77 -1.01
C ASP A 36 0.21 -7.54 -1.05
N VAL A 37 -0.18 -6.26 -0.98
CA VAL A 37 -1.59 -5.87 -0.78
C VAL A 37 -2.47 -6.10 -2.01
N GLU A 38 -1.87 -6.37 -3.16
CA GLU A 38 -2.59 -6.70 -4.40
C GLU A 38 -3.05 -8.17 -4.37
N GLU A 39 -2.18 -9.07 -3.91
CA GLU A 39 -2.46 -10.51 -3.84
C GLU A 39 -2.09 -11.12 -2.46
N PRO A 40 -2.63 -10.58 -1.33
CA PRO A 40 -2.21 -11.00 0.00
C PRO A 40 -2.62 -12.45 0.25
N ASN A 41 -1.69 -13.28 0.69
CA ASN A 41 -1.88 -14.73 0.77
C ASN A 41 -1.27 -15.36 2.04
N ALA A 42 -0.52 -14.60 2.86
CA ALA A 42 0.09 -15.13 4.09
C ALA A 42 -0.96 -15.64 5.09
N HIS A 43 -2.15 -15.01 5.11
CA HIS A 43 -3.27 -15.42 5.95
C HIS A 43 -3.80 -16.84 5.63
N LEU A 44 -3.59 -17.35 4.41
CA LEU A 44 -4.00 -18.70 4.02
C LEU A 44 -3.13 -19.78 4.70
N PHE A 45 -1.85 -19.49 4.89
CA PHE A 45 -0.89 -20.34 5.60
C PHE A 45 -1.07 -20.24 7.11
N LEU A 46 -1.19 -19.01 7.61
CA LEU A 46 -1.27 -18.76 9.04
C LEU A 46 -2.65 -19.03 9.62
N ARG A 47 -3.75 -18.79 8.90
CA ARG A 47 -5.12 -18.86 9.43
C ARG A 47 -5.27 -18.14 10.79
N PRO A 48 -4.90 -16.86 10.89
CA PRO A 48 -5.02 -16.11 12.12
C PRO A 48 -6.48 -15.85 12.48
N GLN A 49 -6.77 -15.69 13.77
CA GLN A 49 -8.03 -15.13 14.21
C GLN A 49 -7.99 -13.62 13.97
N MET A 50 -8.86 -13.13 13.07
CA MET A 50 -8.94 -11.71 12.73
C MET A 50 -9.75 -10.97 13.79
N GLU A 51 -9.23 -9.84 14.27
CA GLU A 51 -9.83 -9.06 15.37
C GLU A 51 -10.18 -7.64 14.95
N LEU A 52 -9.48 -7.09 13.95
CA LEU A 52 -9.67 -5.72 13.50
C LEU A 52 -9.65 -5.64 11.98
N LYS A 53 -10.52 -4.78 11.46
CA LYS A 53 -10.62 -4.41 10.05
C LYS A 53 -10.85 -2.91 9.95
N GLU A 54 -9.98 -2.22 9.23
CA GLU A 54 -10.06 -0.78 8.98
C GLU A 54 -10.08 -0.52 7.47
N THR A 55 -11.05 0.27 7.00
CA THR A 55 -11.05 0.77 5.61
C THR A 55 -10.07 1.93 5.50
N VAL A 56 -9.22 1.89 4.48
CA VAL A 56 -8.21 2.93 4.23
C VAL A 56 -8.61 3.74 3.02
N THR A 57 -8.63 5.06 3.19
CA THR A 57 -8.94 6.01 2.12
C THR A 57 -7.76 6.93 1.84
N THR A 58 -7.74 7.51 0.64
CA THR A 58 -6.83 8.60 0.25
C THR A 58 -7.66 9.84 -0.13
N PRO A 59 -7.19 11.07 0.19
CA PRO A 59 -7.93 12.27 -0.17
C PRO A 59 -7.93 12.48 -1.69
N VAL A 60 -9.07 12.79 -2.26
CA VAL A 60 -9.26 13.14 -3.67
C VAL A 60 -10.12 14.39 -3.77
N PRO A 61 -9.93 15.23 -4.81
CA PRO A 61 -10.68 16.48 -4.92
C PRO A 61 -12.15 16.24 -5.26
N GLN A 62 -13.02 17.07 -4.68
CA GLN A 62 -14.41 17.26 -5.07
C GLN A 62 -14.66 18.74 -5.31
N ILE A 63 -15.22 19.02 -6.48
CA ILE A 63 -15.49 20.37 -6.95
C ILE A 63 -16.92 20.73 -6.57
N ASP A 64 -17.07 21.88 -5.93
CA ASP A 64 -18.33 22.56 -5.69
C ASP A 64 -18.65 23.39 -6.94
N GLU A 65 -19.61 22.92 -7.75
CA GLU A 65 -19.97 23.55 -9.02
C GLU A 65 -20.56 24.95 -8.84
N ASP A 66 -21.20 25.23 -7.69
CA ASP A 66 -21.80 26.53 -7.41
C ASP A 66 -20.74 27.62 -7.17
N LYS A 67 -19.55 27.22 -6.72
CA LYS A 67 -18.41 28.13 -6.50
C LYS A 67 -17.41 28.15 -7.65
N CYS A 68 -17.43 27.13 -8.51
CA CYS A 68 -16.40 26.96 -9.53
C CYS A 68 -16.59 27.93 -10.70
N THR A 69 -15.65 28.84 -10.88
CA THR A 69 -15.63 29.78 -12.02
C THR A 69 -15.02 29.21 -13.29
N LEU A 70 -14.71 27.91 -13.33
CA LEU A 70 -14.03 27.23 -14.44
C LEU A 70 -12.69 27.87 -14.86
N CYS A 71 -12.01 28.56 -13.94
CA CYS A 71 -10.76 29.28 -14.23
C CYS A 71 -9.60 28.37 -14.70
N GLY A 72 -9.66 27.07 -14.43
CA GLY A 72 -8.71 26.08 -14.95
C GLY A 72 -7.39 25.92 -14.17
N LYS A 73 -7.09 26.77 -13.18
CA LYS A 73 -5.82 26.73 -12.43
C LYS A 73 -5.50 25.35 -11.82
N CYS A 74 -6.49 24.66 -11.27
CA CYS A 74 -6.33 23.30 -10.74
C CYS A 74 -5.92 22.27 -11.81
N SER A 75 -6.42 22.43 -13.05
CA SER A 75 -6.05 21.60 -14.20
C SER A 75 -4.64 21.90 -14.71
N GLU A 76 -4.19 23.14 -14.63
CA GLU A 76 -2.85 23.56 -15.09
C GLU A 76 -1.75 22.94 -14.25
N ILE A 77 -1.91 22.92 -12.92
CA ILE A 77 -0.91 22.37 -12.01
C ILE A 77 -0.93 20.84 -11.95
N CYS A 78 -2.02 20.20 -12.36
CA CYS A 78 -2.18 18.75 -12.24
C CYS A 78 -1.27 18.00 -13.24
N GLN A 79 -0.14 17.52 -12.75
CA GLN A 79 0.83 16.74 -13.54
C GLN A 79 0.27 15.38 -13.99
N PHE A 80 -0.72 14.85 -13.26
CA PHE A 80 -1.31 13.54 -13.52
C PHE A 80 -2.58 13.60 -14.37
N LYS A 81 -3.04 14.81 -14.74
CA LYS A 81 -4.30 15.03 -15.46
C LYS A 81 -5.51 14.37 -14.78
N ALA A 82 -5.46 14.28 -13.46
CA ALA A 82 -6.54 13.79 -12.60
C ALA A 82 -7.69 14.80 -12.45
N ILE A 83 -7.46 16.06 -12.80
CA ILE A 83 -8.48 17.11 -12.89
C ILE A 83 -8.24 17.88 -14.17
N VAL A 84 -9.26 17.99 -15.02
CA VAL A 84 -9.17 18.63 -16.34
C VAL A 84 -10.38 19.50 -16.61
N ARG A 85 -10.17 20.61 -17.32
CA ARG A 85 -11.26 21.42 -17.88
C ARG A 85 -11.56 20.94 -19.30
N ILE A 86 -12.81 20.59 -19.58
CA ILE A 86 -13.29 20.29 -20.93
C ILE A 86 -14.48 21.20 -21.24
N ALA A 87 -14.31 22.10 -22.20
CA ALA A 87 -15.28 23.15 -22.53
C ALA A 87 -15.74 23.89 -21.25
N ASP A 88 -17.01 23.69 -20.89
CA ASP A 88 -17.69 24.35 -19.78
C ASP A 88 -17.86 23.44 -18.56
N THR A 89 -17.07 22.37 -18.45
CA THR A 89 -17.11 21.46 -17.30
C THR A 89 -15.71 21.18 -16.75
N MET A 90 -15.65 20.91 -15.45
CA MET A 90 -14.48 20.30 -14.82
C MET A 90 -14.74 18.79 -14.64
N LEU A 91 -13.80 17.97 -15.08
CA LEU A 91 -13.82 16.52 -14.86
C LEU A 91 -12.72 16.12 -13.88
N THR A 92 -13.05 15.23 -12.97
CA THR A 92 -12.10 14.65 -12.02
C THR A 92 -12.01 13.14 -12.24
N PHE A 93 -10.80 12.66 -12.54
CA PHE A 93 -10.45 11.24 -12.61
C PHE A 93 -9.74 10.86 -11.33
N THR A 94 -10.52 10.49 -10.30
CA THR A 94 -9.99 10.22 -8.96
C THR A 94 -8.96 9.09 -8.94
N ASP A 95 -9.04 8.15 -9.88
CA ASP A 95 -8.09 7.03 -9.99
C ASP A 95 -6.70 7.42 -10.48
N LEU A 96 -6.59 8.56 -11.20
CA LEU A 96 -5.32 9.16 -11.60
C LEU A 96 -4.79 10.13 -10.53
N CYS A 97 -5.54 10.38 -9.46
CA CYS A 97 -5.15 11.35 -8.44
C CYS A 97 -4.09 10.77 -7.50
N HIS A 98 -2.99 11.53 -7.31
CA HIS A 98 -1.91 11.21 -6.36
C HIS A 98 -2.07 11.87 -4.98
N SER A 99 -3.24 12.43 -4.68
CA SER A 99 -3.56 12.97 -3.35
C SER A 99 -2.57 14.02 -2.84
N CYS A 100 -2.08 14.88 -3.73
CA CYS A 100 -1.07 15.90 -3.40
C CYS A 100 -1.64 17.22 -2.83
N GLY A 101 -2.98 17.38 -2.84
CA GLY A 101 -3.65 18.59 -2.32
C GLY A 101 -3.50 19.87 -3.15
N GLY A 102 -2.59 19.92 -4.14
CA GLY A 102 -2.28 21.17 -4.85
C GLY A 102 -3.48 21.86 -5.51
N CYS A 103 -4.46 21.09 -6.00
CA CYS A 103 -5.67 21.64 -6.61
C CYS A 103 -6.55 22.43 -5.62
N VAL A 104 -6.58 22.01 -4.35
CA VAL A 104 -7.26 22.72 -3.26
C VAL A 104 -6.55 24.05 -3.01
N GLU A 105 -5.23 24.00 -2.84
CA GLU A 105 -4.39 25.16 -2.53
C GLU A 105 -4.43 26.25 -3.62
N VAL A 106 -4.49 25.87 -4.90
CA VAL A 106 -4.46 26.84 -6.01
C VAL A 106 -5.85 27.42 -6.35
N CYS A 107 -6.93 26.87 -5.80
CA CYS A 107 -8.28 27.28 -6.16
C CYS A 107 -8.62 28.65 -5.55
N PRO A 108 -8.77 29.72 -6.36
CA PRO A 108 -8.99 31.07 -5.84
C PRO A 108 -10.38 31.23 -5.18
N GLU A 109 -11.36 30.44 -5.61
CA GLU A 109 -12.73 30.50 -5.11
C GLU A 109 -12.99 29.59 -3.90
N GLY A 110 -11.97 28.80 -3.49
CA GLY A 110 -12.18 27.75 -2.49
C GLY A 110 -13.23 26.71 -2.91
N ALA A 111 -13.38 26.49 -4.22
CA ALA A 111 -14.39 25.60 -4.80
C ALA A 111 -13.99 24.11 -4.76
N ILE A 112 -12.81 23.76 -4.25
CA ILE A 112 -12.33 22.37 -4.22
C ILE A 112 -12.14 21.95 -2.76
N THR A 113 -12.78 20.85 -2.38
CA THR A 113 -12.63 20.19 -1.08
C THR A 113 -12.07 18.78 -1.26
N GLU A 114 -11.67 18.12 -0.17
CA GLU A 114 -11.21 16.73 -0.22
C GLU A 114 -12.29 15.77 0.28
N THR A 115 -12.44 14.65 -0.42
CA THR A 115 -13.24 13.49 -0.02
C THR A 115 -12.35 12.24 0.02
N GLY A 116 -12.82 11.16 0.63
CA GLY A 116 -12.09 9.89 0.69
C GLY A 116 -12.40 8.98 -0.48
N ARG A 117 -11.38 8.62 -1.27
CA ARG A 117 -11.42 7.46 -2.17
C ARG A 117 -10.90 6.24 -1.42
N GLU A 118 -11.67 5.15 -1.40
CA GLU A 118 -11.25 3.89 -0.80
C GLU A 118 -10.09 3.24 -1.58
N LEU A 119 -9.00 2.95 -0.88
CA LEU A 119 -7.86 2.19 -1.40
C LEU A 119 -8.02 0.69 -1.15
N GLY A 120 -8.66 0.32 -0.04
CA GLY A 120 -8.81 -1.07 0.39
C GLY A 120 -8.95 -1.16 1.90
N VAL A 121 -8.58 -2.31 2.46
CA VAL A 121 -8.69 -2.60 3.89
C VAL A 121 -7.34 -3.02 4.47
N VAL A 122 -7.13 -2.71 5.75
CA VAL A 122 -6.09 -3.34 6.55
C VAL A 122 -6.77 -4.16 7.63
N GLU A 123 -6.32 -5.40 7.79
CA GLU A 123 -6.87 -6.31 8.78
C GLU A 123 -5.73 -6.82 9.67
N LYS A 124 -6.05 -6.99 10.95
CA LYS A 124 -5.12 -7.48 11.97
C LYS A 124 -5.70 -8.70 12.66
N GLY A 125 -4.84 -9.66 12.92
CA GLY A 125 -5.19 -10.88 13.63
C GLY A 125 -4.01 -11.43 14.42
N PHE A 126 -4.26 -12.58 15.04
CA PHE A 126 -3.31 -13.24 15.92
C PHE A 126 -3.41 -14.77 15.80
N LYS A 127 -2.28 -15.45 16.02
CA LYS A 127 -2.23 -16.90 16.20
C LYS A 127 -1.02 -17.32 17.02
N ASN A 128 -1.22 -18.07 18.10
CA ASN A 128 -0.14 -18.73 18.85
C ASN A 128 1.06 -17.81 19.19
N GLY A 129 0.83 -16.58 19.62
CA GLY A 129 1.91 -15.61 19.90
C GLY A 129 2.30 -14.72 18.72
N LEU A 130 1.99 -15.13 17.49
CA LEU A 130 2.30 -14.39 16.26
C LEU A 130 1.21 -13.34 15.97
N LYS A 131 1.62 -12.08 15.91
CA LYS A 131 0.79 -10.97 15.41
C LYS A 131 0.83 -10.97 13.89
N PHE A 132 -0.31 -10.80 13.25
CA PHE A 132 -0.44 -10.74 11.79
C PHE A 132 -1.18 -9.49 11.36
N ILE A 133 -0.65 -8.81 10.35
CA ILE A 133 -1.29 -7.64 9.73
C ILE A 133 -1.13 -7.76 8.23
N HIS A 134 -2.21 -7.55 7.48
CA HIS A 134 -2.15 -7.49 6.02
C HIS A 134 -2.99 -6.37 5.45
N GLY A 135 -2.64 -5.91 4.26
CA GLY A 135 -3.48 -5.03 3.47
C GLY A 135 -4.12 -5.81 2.33
N ARG A 136 -5.32 -5.42 1.94
CA ARG A 136 -5.96 -5.90 0.72
C ARG A 136 -6.52 -4.72 -0.06
N LEU A 137 -6.00 -4.53 -1.25
CA LEU A 137 -6.38 -3.45 -2.15
C LEU A 137 -7.81 -3.66 -2.67
N ARG A 138 -8.53 -2.56 -2.92
CA ARG A 138 -9.82 -2.57 -3.59
C ARG A 138 -9.61 -2.95 -5.06
N ILE A 139 -10.50 -3.78 -5.60
CA ILE A 139 -10.44 -4.17 -7.02
C ILE A 139 -10.53 -2.91 -7.89
N GLY A 140 -9.61 -2.77 -8.85
CA GLY A 140 -9.51 -1.61 -9.76
C GLY A 140 -8.70 -0.44 -9.22
N GLU A 141 -8.22 -0.50 -7.97
CA GLU A 141 -7.28 0.50 -7.46
C GLU A 141 -5.87 0.27 -8.04
N ALA A 142 -5.23 1.33 -8.53
CA ALA A 142 -3.91 1.25 -9.14
C ALA A 142 -2.78 1.60 -8.16
N MET A 143 -3.09 2.25 -7.04
CA MET A 143 -2.08 2.78 -6.12
C MET A 143 -1.98 1.98 -4.81
N SER A 144 -1.10 0.99 -4.78
CA SER A 144 -0.80 0.18 -3.59
C SER A 144 0.15 0.83 -2.54
N PRO A 145 1.11 1.73 -2.86
CA PRO A 145 2.07 2.26 -1.87
C PRO A 145 1.46 2.93 -0.62
N PRO A 146 0.37 3.73 -0.70
CA PRO A 146 -0.25 4.30 0.49
C PRO A 146 -0.86 3.24 1.43
N LEU A 147 -1.46 2.18 0.86
CA LEU A 147 -2.00 1.07 1.66
C LEU A 147 -0.88 0.29 2.34
N ILE A 148 0.21 -0.01 1.63
CA ILE A 148 1.42 -0.64 2.20
C ILE A 148 1.97 0.19 3.37
N LYS A 149 2.08 1.51 3.21
CA LYS A 149 2.51 2.40 4.31
C LYS A 149 1.57 2.34 5.52
N LYS A 150 0.26 2.15 5.31
CA LYS A 150 -0.72 2.00 6.39
C LYS A 150 -0.57 0.67 7.12
N VAL A 151 -0.41 -0.45 6.40
CA VAL A 151 -0.08 -1.77 6.98
C VAL A 151 1.15 -1.66 7.88
N ARG A 152 2.20 -1.03 7.37
CA ARG A 152 3.46 -0.84 8.11
C ARG A 152 3.30 0.01 9.36
N LYS A 153 2.51 1.08 9.31
CA LYS A 153 2.24 1.94 10.48
C LYS A 153 1.45 1.23 11.57
N MET A 154 0.70 0.16 11.24
CA MET A 154 -0.05 -0.61 12.23
C MET A 154 0.81 -1.62 12.99
N ALA A 155 2.03 -1.89 12.51
CA ALA A 155 3.00 -2.64 13.28
C ALA A 155 3.40 -1.86 14.53
N VAL A 156 3.36 -2.52 15.69
CA VAL A 156 3.90 -1.95 16.91
C VAL A 156 5.42 -2.15 16.85
N ASN A 157 6.21 -1.11 17.13
CA ASN A 157 7.67 -1.17 17.17
C ASN A 157 8.20 -1.94 18.41
N SER A 158 7.61 -3.08 18.73
CA SER A 158 8.09 -4.02 19.76
C SER A 158 8.48 -5.33 19.08
N GLY A 159 9.64 -5.87 19.46
CA GLY A 159 10.10 -7.17 18.97
C GLY A 159 10.62 -7.20 17.52
N LEU A 160 10.39 -8.33 16.86
CA LEU A 160 10.80 -8.63 15.49
C LEU A 160 9.62 -8.42 14.53
N THR A 161 9.81 -7.59 13.52
CA THR A 161 8.85 -7.44 12.42
C THR A 161 9.40 -8.14 11.18
N ILE A 162 8.62 -9.04 10.60
CA ILE A 162 8.89 -9.69 9.32
C ILE A 162 7.93 -9.08 8.30
N ILE A 163 8.43 -8.71 7.13
CA ILE A 163 7.65 -8.15 6.04
C ILE A 163 7.69 -9.11 4.86
N ASP A 164 6.55 -9.63 4.43
CA ASP A 164 6.40 -10.25 3.11
C ASP A 164 6.17 -9.13 2.09
N ALA A 165 7.17 -8.85 1.25
CA ALA A 165 7.11 -7.76 0.28
C ALA A 165 6.47 -8.23 -1.04
N PRO A 166 5.83 -7.31 -1.80
CA PRO A 166 5.39 -7.63 -3.16
C PRO A 166 6.59 -8.00 -4.05
N PRO A 167 6.36 -8.72 -5.15
CA PRO A 167 7.42 -9.06 -6.10
C PRO A 167 7.92 -7.84 -6.89
N GLY A 168 9.17 -7.90 -7.38
CA GLY A 168 9.71 -6.92 -8.31
C GLY A 168 10.64 -5.90 -7.68
N THR A 169 10.79 -4.76 -8.35
CA THR A 169 11.68 -3.65 -7.96
C THR A 169 10.97 -2.29 -7.98
N SER A 170 9.64 -2.30 -8.07
CA SER A 170 8.80 -1.11 -8.23
C SER A 170 8.47 -0.40 -6.91
N CYS A 171 7.73 0.70 -6.97
CA CYS A 171 7.36 1.52 -5.80
C CYS A 171 6.70 0.75 -4.64
N PRO A 172 5.84 -0.25 -4.86
CA PRO A 172 5.29 -1.10 -3.79
C PRO A 172 6.39 -1.80 -2.98
N VAL A 173 7.39 -2.36 -3.64
CA VAL A 173 8.53 -3.06 -3.03
C VAL A 173 9.34 -2.11 -2.17
N ILE A 174 9.69 -0.94 -2.72
CA ILE A 174 10.40 0.10 -1.97
C ILE A 174 9.60 0.58 -0.76
N SER A 175 8.28 0.70 -0.89
CA SER A 175 7.39 1.11 0.21
C SER A 175 7.31 0.07 1.32
N ALA A 176 7.31 -1.22 0.96
CA ALA A 176 7.37 -2.33 1.91
C ALA A 176 8.71 -2.34 2.66
N MET A 177 9.82 -2.18 1.94
CA MET A 177 11.17 -2.38 2.47
C MET A 177 11.80 -1.15 3.12
N LYS A 178 11.29 0.06 2.91
CA LYS A 178 11.88 1.31 3.44
C LYS A 178 12.18 1.21 4.95
N ASN A 179 13.35 1.63 5.44
CA ASN A 179 13.71 1.56 6.87
C ASN A 179 13.70 0.13 7.46
N THR A 180 13.98 -0.90 6.66
CA THR A 180 14.22 -2.27 7.14
C THR A 180 15.69 -2.43 7.55
N ASP A 181 15.97 -3.23 8.59
CA ASP A 181 17.34 -3.51 9.06
C ASP A 181 18.05 -4.53 8.15
N PHE A 182 17.33 -5.58 7.73
CA PHE A 182 17.85 -6.63 6.85
C PHE A 182 16.88 -7.00 5.73
N VAL A 183 17.41 -7.27 4.54
CA VAL A 183 16.63 -7.80 3.42
C VAL A 183 17.09 -9.22 3.14
N ILE A 184 16.14 -10.16 3.15
CA ILE A 184 16.35 -11.53 2.69
C ILE A 184 15.76 -11.62 1.29
N LEU A 185 16.64 -11.77 0.30
CA LEU A 185 16.26 -11.96 -1.09
C LEU A 185 15.98 -13.45 -1.37
N VAL A 186 14.76 -13.74 -1.80
CA VAL A 186 14.31 -15.10 -2.13
C VAL A 186 14.25 -15.24 -3.64
N THR A 187 15.04 -16.17 -4.16
CA THR A 187 15.09 -16.49 -5.59
C THR A 187 15.00 -17.99 -5.83
N GLU A 188 14.70 -18.35 -7.07
CA GLU A 188 14.75 -19.74 -7.53
C GLU A 188 16.21 -20.16 -7.79
N PRO A 189 16.55 -21.47 -7.68
CA PRO A 189 17.90 -21.97 -7.89
C PRO A 189 18.22 -22.10 -9.39
N THR A 190 17.99 -21.05 -10.18
CA THR A 190 18.27 -21.01 -11.62
C THR A 190 19.23 -19.85 -11.94
N PRO A 191 20.00 -19.93 -13.05
CA PRO A 191 20.79 -18.80 -13.51
C PRO A 191 19.96 -17.55 -13.79
N PHE A 192 18.69 -17.72 -14.20
CA PHE A 192 17.77 -16.61 -14.42
C PHE A 192 17.41 -15.93 -13.10
N GLY A 193 17.13 -16.71 -12.05
CA GLY A 193 16.85 -16.20 -10.71
C GLY A 193 17.98 -15.36 -10.11
N LEU A 194 19.24 -15.57 -10.50
CA LEU A 194 20.36 -14.71 -10.08
C LEU A 194 20.31 -13.33 -10.75
N ASN A 195 19.81 -13.24 -11.98
CA ASN A 195 19.71 -11.97 -12.71
C ASN A 195 18.47 -11.15 -12.32
N ASP A 196 17.47 -11.80 -11.73
CA ASP A 196 16.27 -11.13 -11.22
C ASP A 196 16.50 -10.40 -9.88
N LEU A 197 17.61 -10.67 -9.17
CA LEU A 197 17.90 -10.12 -7.84
C LEU A 197 18.47 -8.69 -7.85
#